data_AF-A0A2D6BIK8-F1
#
_entry.id   AF-A0A2D6BIK8-F1
#
_cell.length_a   1.000
_cell.length_b   1.000
_cell.length_c   1.000
_cell.angle_alpha   90.00
_cell.angle_beta   90.00
_cell.angle_gamma   90.00
#
_symmetry.space_group_name_H-M   'P 1'
#
loop_
_entity.id
_entity.type
_entity.pdbx_description
1 polymer ?
#
loop_
_entity_poly.entity_id
_entity_poly.type
_entity_poly.pdbx_seq_one_letter_code
_entity_poly.pdbx_strand_id
1 'polypeptide(L)'
;MVGFFLQRQQLAENTEAIRAQLVEMRRAAEQAEVQSRAIEADELHSRQDTFLRIADMVNGQLATIGGFLVMSAVIEIGPDEMTKPGGGQELWARTGAGDHTAFSGKMFSLVYSDEMPAPTLFWGTEIRSNHTRNFMAAFDRLIEHARRCDPDGIIADAILDGHHGRIHRIMRESAPAG
;
A
#
# COMPACT_ATOMS: atom_id res chain seq x y z
N MET A 1 4.82 28.56 72.91
CA MET A 1 3.87 27.49 72.53
C MET A 1 3.07 27.80 71.26
N VAL A 2 2.67 29.06 71.00
CA VAL A 2 1.87 29.43 69.81
C VAL A 2 2.56 29.14 68.47
N GLY A 3 3.87 29.41 68.34
CA GLY A 3 4.61 29.19 67.08
C GLY A 3 4.72 27.72 66.63
N PHE A 4 4.82 26.78 67.58
CA PHE A 4 4.90 25.34 67.25
C PHE A 4 3.55 24.79 66.77
N PHE A 5 2.44 25.32 67.30
CA PHE A 5 1.09 24.93 66.89
C PHE A 5 0.78 25.42 65.47
N LEU A 6 1.12 26.68 65.17
CA LEU A 6 0.99 27.25 63.83
C LEU A 6 1.84 26.49 62.80
N GLN A 7 3.08 26.13 63.15
CA GLN A 7 3.95 25.35 62.26
C GLN A 7 3.37 23.95 61.96
N ARG A 8 2.81 23.27 62.96
CA ARG A 8 2.16 21.96 62.77
C ARG A 8 0.91 22.06 61.90
N GLN A 9 0.10 23.10 62.09
CA GLN A 9 -1.08 23.36 61.27
C GLN A 9 -0.69 23.60 59.81
N GLN A 10 0.31 24.47 59.57
CA GLN A 10 0.82 24.76 58.24
C GLN A 10 1.31 23.49 57.52
N LEU A 11 2.01 22.60 58.22
CA LEU A 11 2.49 21.32 57.65
C LEU A 11 1.33 20.38 57.31
N ALA A 12 0.27 20.35 58.11
CA ALA A 12 -0.91 19.54 57.84
C ALA A 12 -1.64 20.04 56.58
N GLU A 13 -1.87 21.36 56.48
CA GLU A 13 -2.48 22.00 55.31
C GLU A 13 -1.63 21.79 54.03
N ASN A 14 -0.30 21.92 54.12
CA ASN A 14 0.59 21.65 52.99
C ASN A 14 0.54 20.18 52.55
N THR A 15 0.50 19.25 53.50
CA THR A 15 0.40 17.81 53.21
C THR A 15 -0.91 17.46 52.52
N GLU A 16 -2.01 18.10 52.93
CA GLU A 16 -3.32 17.93 52.30
C GLU A 16 -3.34 18.51 50.89
N ALA A 17 -2.78 19.71 50.69
CA ALA A 17 -2.63 20.32 49.39
C ALA A 17 -1.81 19.45 48.41
N ILE A 18 -0.68 18.88 48.88
CA ILE A 18 0.14 17.96 48.07
C ILE A 18 -0.66 16.71 47.70
N ARG A 19 -1.44 16.13 48.63
CA ARG A 19 -2.28 14.96 48.32
C ARG A 19 -3.34 15.28 47.28
N ALA A 20 -4.00 16.44 47.39
CA ALA A 20 -4.96 16.89 46.39
C ALA A 20 -4.29 17.08 45.03
N GLN A 21 -3.10 17.70 44.99
CA GLN A 21 -2.32 17.88 43.76
C GLN A 21 -1.93 16.53 43.14
N LEU A 22 -1.52 15.54 43.94
CA LEU A 22 -1.20 14.19 43.44
C LEU A 22 -2.41 13.51 42.80
N VAL A 23 -3.62 13.72 43.34
CA VAL A 23 -4.86 13.18 42.74
C VAL A 23 -5.13 13.84 41.40
N GLU A 24 -5.03 15.17 41.31
CA GLU A 24 -5.23 15.89 40.04
C GLU A 24 -4.15 15.53 39.00
N MET A 25 -2.89 15.39 39.41
CA MET A 25 -1.82 14.93 38.53
C MET A 25 -2.08 13.53 37.98
N ARG A 26 -2.61 12.61 38.79
CA ARG A 26 -2.98 11.26 38.32
C ARG A 26 -4.10 11.31 37.29
N ARG A 27 -5.15 12.09 37.54
CA ARG A 27 -6.24 12.29 36.57
C ARG A 27 -5.73 12.90 35.27
N ALA A 28 -4.88 13.92 35.37
CA ALA A 28 -4.26 14.55 34.21
C ALA A 28 -3.39 13.56 33.42
N ALA A 29 -2.63 12.69 34.10
CA ALA A 29 -1.83 11.65 33.47
C ALA A 29 -2.69 10.61 32.74
N GLU A 30 -3.77 10.13 33.37
CA GLU A 30 -4.74 9.21 32.74
C GLU A 30 -5.39 9.83 31.49
N GLN A 31 -5.80 11.11 31.58
CA GLN A 31 -6.35 11.83 30.43
C GLN A 31 -5.33 12.03 29.32
N ALA A 32 -4.08 12.36 29.67
CA ALA A 32 -2.99 12.50 28.70
C ALA A 32 -2.70 11.17 27.99
N GLU A 33 -2.77 10.04 28.69
CA GLU A 33 -2.60 8.71 28.09
C GLU A 33 -3.72 8.40 27.10
N VAL A 34 -4.98 8.63 27.47
CA VAL A 34 -6.14 8.46 26.57
C VAL A 34 -6.01 9.35 25.34
N GLN A 35 -5.62 10.61 25.53
CA GLN A 35 -5.43 11.56 24.44
C GLN A 35 -4.27 11.15 23.52
N SER A 36 -3.15 10.67 24.06
CA SER A 36 -2.02 10.17 23.28
C SER A 36 -2.42 9.04 22.36
N ARG A 37 -3.17 8.05 22.88
CA ARG A 37 -3.67 6.92 22.07
C ARG A 37 -4.63 7.37 20.97
N ALA A 38 -5.48 8.35 21.25
CA ALA A 38 -6.39 8.91 20.24
C ALA A 38 -5.61 9.60 19.10
N ILE A 39 -4.58 10.39 19.45
CA ILE A 39 -3.72 11.05 18.45
C ILE A 39 -2.99 10.01 17.59
N GLU A 40 -2.41 8.97 18.19
CA GLU A 40 -1.72 7.90 17.46
C GLU A 40 -2.66 7.18 16.47
N ALA A 41 -3.90 6.92 16.87
CA ALA A 41 -4.92 6.31 16.01
C ALA A 41 -5.30 7.24 14.84
N ASP A 42 -5.51 8.53 15.11
CA ASP A 42 -5.83 9.52 14.08
C ASP A 42 -4.67 9.70 13.07
N GLU A 43 -3.43 9.70 13.55
CA GLU A 43 -2.24 9.75 12.71
C GLU A 43 -2.10 8.50 11.83
N LEU A 44 -2.43 7.32 12.36
CA LEU A 44 -2.44 6.07 11.58
C LEU A 44 -3.51 6.12 10.48
N HIS A 45 -4.75 6.48 10.82
CA HIS A 45 -5.83 6.61 9.85
C HIS A 45 -5.49 7.61 8.73
N SER A 46 -4.95 8.78 9.09
CA SER A 46 -4.53 9.79 8.12
C SER A 46 -3.45 9.28 7.14
N ARG A 47 -2.50 8.48 7.65
CA ARG A 47 -1.49 7.81 6.81
C ARG A 47 -2.12 6.77 5.88
N GLN A 48 -3.07 5.99 6.36
CA GLN A 48 -3.79 4.99 5.54
C GLN A 48 -4.62 5.65 4.43
N ASP A 49 -5.36 6.71 4.72
CA ASP A 49 -6.14 7.47 3.71
C ASP A 49 -5.25 8.10 2.64
N THR A 50 -4.09 8.60 3.05
CA THR A 50 -3.08 9.13 2.12
C THR A 50 -2.50 8.01 1.27
N PHE A 51 -2.19 6.86 1.88
CA PHE A 51 -1.70 5.69 1.18
C PHE A 51 -2.70 5.19 0.13
N LEU A 52 -3.99 5.05 0.46
CA LEU A 52 -4.99 4.53 -0.46
C LEU A 52 -5.12 5.39 -1.74
N ARG A 53 -4.99 6.71 -1.61
CA ARG A 53 -4.96 7.64 -2.76
C ARG A 53 -3.71 7.45 -3.62
N ILE A 54 -2.54 7.26 -3.00
CA ILE A 54 -1.30 6.96 -3.71
C ILE A 54 -1.42 5.60 -4.41
N ALA A 55 -1.99 4.60 -3.72
CA ALA A 55 -2.16 3.26 -4.25
C ALA A 55 -3.04 3.25 -5.50
N ASP A 56 -4.13 4.02 -5.51
CA ASP A 56 -5.00 4.18 -6.69
C ASP A 56 -4.22 4.74 -7.90
N MET A 57 -3.45 5.83 -7.69
CA MET A 57 -2.60 6.41 -8.74
C MET A 57 -1.55 5.41 -9.26
N VAL A 58 -0.90 4.68 -8.36
CA VAL A 58 0.11 3.67 -8.74
C VAL A 58 -0.54 2.50 -9.47
N ASN A 59 -1.72 2.04 -9.05
CA ASN A 59 -2.47 1.01 -9.78
C ASN A 59 -2.80 1.46 -11.20
N GLY A 60 -3.22 2.71 -11.41
CA GLY A 60 -3.41 3.27 -12.76
C GLY A 60 -2.12 3.29 -13.59
N GLN A 61 -0.98 3.63 -12.98
CA GLN A 61 0.33 3.56 -13.63
C GLN A 61 0.70 2.11 -14.00
N LEU A 62 0.52 1.16 -13.08
CA LEU A 62 0.78 -0.26 -13.30
C LEU A 62 -0.11 -0.84 -14.40
N ALA A 63 -1.39 -0.47 -14.43
CA ALA A 63 -2.33 -0.83 -15.49
C ALA A 63 -1.85 -0.33 -16.85
N THR A 64 -1.37 0.91 -16.92
CA THR A 64 -0.84 1.51 -18.16
C THR A 64 0.41 0.77 -18.64
N ILE A 65 1.35 0.47 -17.74
CA ILE A 65 2.56 -0.31 -18.08
C ILE A 65 2.18 -1.73 -18.53
N GLY A 66 1.25 -2.38 -17.83
CA GLY A 66 0.69 -3.68 -18.22
C GLY A 66 0.01 -3.64 -19.59
N GLY A 67 -0.66 -2.54 -19.90
CA GLY A 67 -1.22 -2.25 -21.22
C GLY A 67 -0.14 -2.27 -22.29
N PHE A 68 0.97 -1.54 -22.09
CA PHE A 68 2.08 -1.56 -23.06
C PHE A 68 2.71 -2.94 -23.23
N LEU A 69 2.84 -3.72 -22.15
CA LEU A 69 3.32 -5.09 -22.23
C LEU A 69 2.39 -5.97 -23.08
N VAL A 70 1.09 -5.99 -22.78
CA VAL A 70 0.09 -6.78 -23.54
C VAL A 70 0.01 -6.29 -24.99
N MET A 71 0.08 -4.99 -25.21
CA MET A 71 0.05 -4.40 -26.56
C MET A 71 1.23 -4.83 -27.41
N SER A 72 2.43 -4.83 -26.81
CA SER A 72 3.62 -5.32 -27.50
C SER A 72 3.52 -6.82 -27.84
N ALA A 73 2.80 -7.60 -27.03
CA ALA A 73 2.54 -9.03 -27.22
C ALA A 73 1.49 -9.31 -28.31
N VAL A 74 0.37 -8.59 -28.26
CA VAL A 74 -0.76 -8.74 -29.17
C VAL A 74 -0.36 -8.48 -30.63
N ILE A 75 0.55 -7.54 -30.88
CA ILE A 75 1.08 -7.29 -32.22
C ILE A 75 1.77 -8.53 -32.82
N GLU A 76 2.41 -9.36 -31.99
CA GLU A 76 3.07 -10.61 -32.43
C GLU A 76 2.07 -11.77 -32.60
N ILE A 77 1.00 -11.80 -31.81
CA ILE A 77 -0.03 -12.86 -31.87
C ILE A 77 -0.95 -12.65 -33.09
N GLY A 78 -1.39 -11.41 -33.34
CA GLY A 78 -2.18 -11.06 -34.53
C GLY A 78 -3.06 -9.81 -34.34
N PRO A 79 -3.41 -9.11 -35.44
CA PRO A 79 -4.16 -7.85 -35.38
C PRO A 79 -5.56 -7.98 -34.76
N ASP A 80 -6.19 -9.15 -34.86
CA ASP A 80 -7.53 -9.40 -34.33
C ASP A 80 -7.56 -9.46 -32.79
N GLU A 81 -6.43 -9.72 -32.13
CA GLU A 81 -6.32 -9.67 -30.65
C GLU A 81 -6.59 -8.27 -30.08
N MET A 82 -6.49 -7.22 -30.92
CA MET A 82 -6.87 -5.87 -30.54
C MET A 82 -8.38 -5.68 -30.46
N THR A 83 -9.11 -6.17 -31.46
CA THR A 83 -10.51 -5.81 -31.74
C THR A 83 -11.51 -6.88 -31.31
N LYS A 84 -11.06 -8.11 -31.08
CA LYS A 84 -11.93 -9.19 -30.58
C LYS A 84 -12.47 -8.88 -29.18
N PRO A 85 -13.59 -9.51 -28.77
CA PRO A 85 -14.08 -9.45 -27.40
C PRO A 85 -12.99 -9.89 -26.40
N GLY A 86 -12.81 -9.12 -25.32
CA GLY A 86 -11.72 -9.29 -24.36
C GLY A 86 -10.33 -8.89 -24.87
N GLY A 87 -10.25 -8.29 -26.06
CA GLY A 87 -9.03 -7.80 -26.70
C GLY A 87 -8.53 -6.46 -26.14
N GLY A 88 -7.48 -5.94 -26.75
CA GLY A 88 -6.79 -4.73 -26.29
C GLY A 88 -7.69 -3.51 -26.08
N GLN A 89 -8.65 -3.24 -26.99
CA GLN A 89 -9.54 -2.07 -26.87
C GLN A 89 -10.45 -2.16 -25.64
N GLU A 90 -11.02 -3.34 -25.36
CA GLU A 90 -11.88 -3.55 -24.20
C GLU A 90 -11.10 -3.44 -22.89
N LEU A 91 -9.87 -3.96 -22.86
CA LEU A 91 -8.99 -3.84 -21.69
C LEU A 91 -8.62 -2.37 -21.39
N TRP A 92 -8.39 -1.56 -22.42
CA TRP A 92 -8.19 -0.12 -22.26
C TRP A 92 -9.45 0.59 -21.77
N ALA A 93 -10.62 0.25 -22.31
CA ALA A 93 -11.89 0.80 -21.86
C ALA A 93 -12.16 0.46 -20.38
N ARG A 94 -11.89 -0.77 -19.96
CA ARG A 94 -11.98 -1.21 -18.55
C ARG A 94 -11.01 -0.46 -17.65
N THR A 95 -9.76 -0.29 -18.08
CA THR A 95 -8.76 0.50 -17.35
C THR A 95 -9.23 1.95 -17.19
N GLY A 96 -9.79 2.56 -18.24
CA GLY A 96 -10.36 3.90 -18.21
C GLY A 96 -11.60 4.03 -17.31
N ALA A 97 -12.31 2.93 -17.05
CA ALA A 97 -13.44 2.86 -16.13
C ALA A 97 -13.04 2.51 -14.68
N GLY A 98 -11.73 2.40 -14.39
CA GLY A 98 -11.20 2.16 -13.03
C GLY A 98 -10.80 0.71 -12.74
N ASP A 99 -10.96 -0.22 -13.69
CA ASP A 99 -10.41 -1.58 -13.52
C ASP A 99 -8.93 -1.60 -13.90
N HIS A 100 -8.09 -1.20 -12.95
CA HIS A 100 -6.63 -1.20 -13.10
C HIS A 100 -6.02 -2.61 -13.20
N THR A 101 -6.78 -3.65 -12.91
CA THR A 101 -6.28 -5.03 -12.92
C THR A 101 -6.49 -5.75 -14.25
N ALA A 102 -7.28 -5.19 -15.17
CA ALA A 102 -7.65 -5.82 -16.44
C ALA A 102 -6.44 -6.37 -17.22
N PHE A 103 -5.38 -5.55 -17.38
CA PHE A 103 -4.17 -5.98 -18.08
C PHE A 103 -3.36 -7.03 -17.32
N SER A 104 -3.29 -6.95 -15.99
CA SER A 104 -2.64 -8.00 -15.19
C SER A 104 -3.38 -9.32 -15.26
N GLY A 105 -4.71 -9.31 -15.30
CA GLY A 105 -5.51 -10.50 -15.57
C GLY A 105 -5.22 -11.10 -16.96
N LYS A 106 -5.12 -10.25 -18.00
CA LYS A 106 -4.77 -10.71 -19.35
C LYS A 106 -3.34 -11.30 -19.41
N MET A 107 -2.36 -10.65 -18.80
CA MET A 107 -0.99 -11.17 -18.71
C MET A 107 -0.98 -12.54 -18.01
N PHE A 108 -1.75 -12.70 -16.93
CA PHE A 108 -1.83 -13.96 -16.21
C PHE A 108 -2.43 -15.06 -17.10
N SER A 109 -3.49 -14.73 -17.83
CA SER A 109 -4.11 -15.63 -18.80
C SER A 109 -3.13 -16.09 -19.89
N LEU A 110 -2.41 -15.16 -20.52
CA LEU A 110 -1.42 -15.46 -21.58
C LEU A 110 -0.29 -16.38 -21.10
N VAL A 111 0.22 -16.12 -19.88
CA VAL A 111 1.29 -16.94 -19.28
C VAL A 111 0.76 -18.31 -18.90
N TYR A 112 -0.43 -18.39 -18.29
CA TYR A 112 -0.98 -19.65 -17.80
C TYR A 112 -1.49 -20.55 -18.92
N SER A 113 -2.03 -19.98 -20.01
CA SER A 113 -2.44 -20.75 -21.20
C SER A 113 -1.28 -21.14 -22.10
N ASP A 114 -0.05 -20.72 -21.78
CA ASP A 114 1.16 -20.91 -22.59
C ASP A 114 1.08 -20.28 -23.99
N GLU A 115 0.10 -19.40 -24.25
CA GLU A 115 0.02 -18.60 -25.48
C GLU A 115 1.22 -17.65 -25.59
N MET A 116 1.68 -17.13 -24.45
CA MET A 116 2.93 -16.38 -24.38
C MET A 116 3.65 -16.66 -23.05
N PRO A 117 4.68 -17.52 -23.05
CA PRO A 117 5.46 -17.83 -21.86
C PRO A 117 6.02 -16.57 -21.18
N ALA A 118 6.12 -16.59 -19.85
CA ALA A 118 6.57 -15.43 -19.07
C ALA A 118 7.92 -14.83 -19.52
N PRO A 119 8.97 -15.62 -19.85
CA PRO A 119 10.21 -15.07 -20.40
C PRO A 119 9.98 -14.28 -21.70
N THR A 120 9.11 -14.77 -22.58
CA THR A 120 8.78 -14.10 -23.85
C THR A 120 7.94 -12.84 -23.63
N LEU A 121 6.93 -12.90 -22.76
CA LEU A 121 6.03 -11.78 -22.48
C LEU A 121 6.74 -10.62 -21.77
N PHE A 122 7.59 -10.92 -20.80
CA PHE A 122 8.18 -9.89 -19.94
C PHE A 122 9.59 -9.47 -20.36
N TRP A 123 10.33 -10.36 -21.03
CA TRP A 123 11.76 -10.19 -21.29
C TRP A 123 12.14 -10.46 -22.76
N GLY A 124 11.20 -10.85 -23.62
CA GLY A 124 11.47 -11.24 -25.00
C GLY A 124 11.97 -10.11 -25.91
N THR A 125 11.80 -8.85 -25.49
CA THR A 125 12.33 -7.67 -26.19
C THR A 125 12.89 -6.66 -25.19
N GLU A 126 13.73 -5.74 -25.65
CA GLU A 126 14.25 -4.65 -24.83
C GLU A 126 13.12 -3.74 -24.30
N ILE A 127 12.12 -3.47 -25.14
CA ILE A 127 10.94 -2.66 -24.78
C ILE A 127 10.16 -3.35 -23.64
N ARG A 128 9.87 -4.65 -23.77
CA ARG A 128 9.21 -5.43 -22.72
C ARG A 128 10.04 -5.46 -21.44
N SER A 129 11.34 -5.69 -21.55
CA SER A 129 12.26 -5.69 -20.40
C SER A 129 12.27 -4.35 -19.66
N ASN A 130 12.22 -3.23 -20.38
CA ASN A 130 12.13 -1.89 -19.78
C ASN A 130 10.80 -1.67 -19.06
N HIS A 131 9.68 -2.02 -19.70
CA HIS A 131 8.36 -1.92 -19.07
C HIS A 131 8.22 -2.84 -17.85
N THR A 132 8.72 -4.07 -17.93
CA THR A 132 8.75 -5.01 -16.81
C THR A 132 9.53 -4.46 -15.62
N ARG A 133 10.74 -3.92 -15.85
CA ARG A 133 11.53 -3.28 -14.78
C ARG A 133 10.81 -2.09 -14.16
N ASN A 134 10.15 -1.26 -14.97
CA ASN A 134 9.38 -0.13 -14.48
C ASN A 134 8.15 -0.57 -13.67
N PHE A 135 7.45 -1.62 -14.11
CA PHE A 135 6.35 -2.22 -13.37
C PHE A 135 6.82 -2.71 -12.00
N MET A 136 7.90 -3.51 -11.97
CA MET A 136 8.47 -4.05 -10.75
C MET A 136 8.90 -2.95 -9.78
N ALA A 137 9.62 -1.94 -10.28
CA ALA A 137 10.08 -0.83 -9.45
C ALA A 137 8.91 -0.01 -8.86
N ALA A 138 7.85 0.23 -9.63
CA ALA A 138 6.66 0.93 -9.14
C ALA A 138 5.91 0.09 -8.09
N PHE A 139 5.74 -1.21 -8.34
CA PHE A 139 5.08 -2.12 -7.41
C PHE A 139 5.86 -2.31 -6.11
N ASP A 140 7.19 -2.46 -6.18
CA ASP A 140 8.05 -2.56 -4.99
C ASP A 140 7.92 -1.32 -4.09
N ARG A 141 7.90 -0.13 -4.68
CA ARG A 141 7.66 1.12 -3.95
C ARG A 141 6.27 1.14 -3.31
N LEU A 142 5.23 0.70 -4.04
CA LEU A 142 3.87 0.64 -3.50
C LEU A 142 3.81 -0.23 -2.24
N ILE A 143 4.42 -1.42 -2.29
CA ILE A 143 4.47 -2.34 -1.13
C ILE A 143 5.29 -1.75 0.02
N GLU A 144 6.41 -1.10 -0.27
CA GLU A 144 7.19 -0.40 0.76
C GLU A 144 6.35 0.68 1.47
N HIS A 145 5.58 1.46 0.71
CA HIS A 145 4.69 2.46 1.27
C HIS A 145 3.54 1.85 2.07
N ALA A 146 2.93 0.76 1.59
CA ALA A 146 1.85 0.05 2.30
C ALA A 146 2.29 -0.37 3.70
N ARG A 147 3.45 -1.03 3.81
CA ARG A 147 4.00 -1.52 5.08
C ARG A 147 4.25 -0.44 6.13
N ARG A 148 4.42 0.82 5.74
CA ARG A 148 4.65 1.94 6.68
C ARG A 148 3.37 2.42 7.38
N CYS A 149 2.20 2.09 6.85
CA CYS A 149 0.90 2.48 7.41
C CYS A 149 -0.01 1.28 7.72
N ASP A 150 0.55 0.08 7.75
CA ASP A 150 -0.20 -1.17 7.84
C ASP A 150 0.35 -2.05 8.97
N PRO A 151 0.09 -1.70 10.24
CA PRO A 151 0.65 -2.41 11.39
C PRO A 151 0.23 -3.88 11.45
N ASP A 152 -0.94 -4.21 10.91
CA ASP A 152 -1.50 -5.56 10.90
C ASP A 152 -1.19 -6.35 9.62
N GLY A 153 -0.55 -5.73 8.63
CA GLY A 153 -0.18 -6.37 7.36
C GLY A 153 -1.34 -6.60 6.37
N ILE A 154 -2.56 -6.20 6.72
CA ILE A 154 -3.77 -6.45 5.93
C ILE A 154 -3.70 -5.79 4.54
N ILE A 155 -3.24 -4.54 4.49
CA ILE A 155 -3.18 -3.76 3.24
C ILE A 155 -2.10 -4.34 2.32
N ALA A 156 -0.91 -4.58 2.85
CA ALA A 156 0.22 -5.09 2.08
C ALA A 156 -0.08 -6.49 1.54
N ASP A 157 -0.65 -7.38 2.35
CA ASP A 157 -1.00 -8.74 1.95
C ASP A 157 -2.08 -8.74 0.86
N ALA A 158 -3.12 -7.90 1.00
CA ALA A 158 -4.15 -7.77 -0.01
C ALA A 158 -3.59 -7.32 -1.38
N ILE A 159 -2.62 -6.41 -1.39
CA ILE A 159 -1.97 -5.94 -2.63
C ILE A 159 -1.06 -7.04 -3.22
N LEU A 160 -0.32 -7.76 -2.38
CA LEU A 160 0.56 -8.86 -2.80
C LEU A 160 -0.21 -10.04 -3.40
N ASP A 161 -1.40 -10.35 -2.89
CA ASP A 161 -2.23 -11.46 -3.37
C ASP A 161 -3.13 -11.09 -4.56
N GLY A 162 -3.23 -9.79 -4.88
CA GLY A 162 -3.94 -9.25 -6.03
C GLY A 162 -3.26 -9.53 -7.37
N HIS A 163 -3.93 -9.14 -8.47
CA HIS A 163 -3.45 -9.39 -9.84
C HIS A 163 -2.07 -8.79 -10.12
N HIS A 164 -1.83 -7.54 -9.69
CA HIS A 164 -0.51 -6.91 -9.86
C HIS A 164 0.58 -7.64 -9.07
N GLY A 165 0.31 -8.05 -7.83
CA GLY A 165 1.26 -8.79 -7.00
C GLY A 165 1.61 -10.17 -7.57
N ARG A 166 0.63 -10.89 -8.12
CA ARG A 166 0.86 -12.16 -8.83
C ARG A 166 1.72 -11.99 -10.07
N ILE A 167 1.40 -11.01 -10.92
CA ILE A 167 2.21 -10.73 -12.13
C ILE A 167 3.62 -10.31 -11.75
N HIS A 168 3.75 -9.45 -10.75
CA HIS A 168 5.04 -9.03 -10.23
C HIS A 168 5.91 -10.22 -9.78
N ARG A 169 5.31 -11.19 -9.08
CA ARG A 169 6.00 -12.44 -8.70
C ARG A 169 6.48 -13.21 -9.93
N ILE A 170 5.61 -13.40 -10.91
CA ILE A 170 5.94 -14.10 -12.16
C ILE A 170 7.08 -13.38 -12.90
N MET A 171 7.04 -12.04 -12.97
CA MET A 171 8.10 -11.23 -13.59
C MET A 171 9.46 -11.46 -12.92
N ARG A 172 9.50 -11.53 -11.59
CA ARG A 172 10.74 -11.84 -10.85
C ARG A 172 11.24 -13.25 -11.14
N GLU A 173 10.34 -14.23 -11.12
CA GLU A 173 10.68 -15.64 -11.34
C GLU A 173 11.12 -15.93 -12.77
N SER A 174 10.61 -15.16 -13.75
CA SER A 174 10.96 -15.32 -15.17
C SER A 174 12.15 -14.48 -15.61
N ALA A 175 12.75 -13.68 -14.71
CA ALA A 175 13.85 -12.79 -15.04
C ALA A 175 15.06 -13.57 -15.57
N PRO A 176 15.74 -13.10 -16.65
CA PRO A 176 16.94 -13.74 -17.14
C PRO A 176 18.03 -13.71 -16.07
N ALA A 177 18.84 -14.78 -16.00
CA ALA A 177 20.04 -14.77 -15.17
C ALA A 177 20.97 -13.66 -15.65
N GLY A 178 21.35 -12.76 -14.74
CA GLY A 178 22.28 -11.66 -15.00
C GLY A 178 23.71 -12.11 -15.25
#